data_AF-A0A1Q7ML19-F1
#
_entry.id   AF-A0A1Q7ML19-F1
#
_cell.length_a   1.000
_cell.length_b   1.000
_cell.length_c   1.000
_cell.angle_alpha   90.00
_cell.angle_beta   90.00
_cell.angle_gamma   90.00
#
_symmetry.space_group_name_H-M   'P 1'
#
loop_
_entity.id
_entity.type
_entity.pdbx_description
1 polymer ?
#
loop_
_entity_poly.entity_id
_entity_poly.type
_entity_poly.pdbx_seq_one_letter_code
_entity_poly.pdbx_strand_id
1 'polypeptide(L)'
;MTIEVLEAFLSKNKVYLKEPEKLMELREKAFGTLADDKLFLSPYETFYLVEKRRARVTDEKTSKEKTLQHLVTKLAVGRPTIWTKYLVYRDLRDRGYLVRESEGGFDFETFGKGATRRQVSIVFEGGESTLERLARLSAKANKEGKDLVLAVIDRRTDIVYYTLNTERFEGK
;
A
#
# COMPACT_ATOMS: atom_id res chain seq x y z
N MET A 1 6.27 19.23 17.38
CA MET A 1 5.62 17.95 17.71
C MET A 1 6.67 16.87 17.75
N THR A 2 6.98 16.36 18.94
CA THR A 2 7.71 15.12 19.12
C THR A 2 6.84 13.99 18.56
N ILE A 3 7.18 13.48 17.38
CA ILE A 3 6.50 12.30 16.83
C ILE A 3 6.99 11.12 17.68
N GLU A 4 6.13 10.62 18.55
CA GLU A 4 6.41 9.41 19.31
C GLU A 4 6.68 8.26 18.34
N VAL A 5 7.83 7.61 18.48
CA VAL A 5 8.23 6.49 17.62
C VAL A 5 7.47 5.25 18.09
N LEU A 6 6.67 4.67 17.20
CA LEU A 6 5.84 3.52 17.51
C LEU A 6 6.69 2.26 17.73
N GLU A 7 6.40 1.52 18.79
CA GLU A 7 6.98 0.20 19.01
C GLU A 7 6.15 -0.88 18.32
N ALA A 8 6.74 -1.56 17.35
CA ALA A 8 6.14 -2.66 16.62
C ALA A 8 6.92 -3.96 16.83
N PHE A 9 6.22 -5.08 16.71
CA PHE A 9 6.76 -6.41 16.99
C PHE A 9 6.64 -7.30 15.77
N LEU A 10 7.74 -7.95 15.39
CA LEU A 10 7.81 -8.98 14.37
C LEU A 10 7.63 -10.36 15.00
N SER A 11 6.60 -11.09 14.57
CA SER A 11 6.34 -12.47 14.98
C SER A 11 5.69 -13.26 13.85
N LYS A 12 6.16 -14.49 13.58
CA LYS A 12 5.64 -15.37 12.51
C LYS A 12 5.45 -14.67 11.15
N ASN A 13 6.43 -13.85 10.74
CA ASN A 13 6.40 -13.05 9.50
C ASN A 13 5.28 -11.99 9.42
N LYS A 14 4.70 -11.59 10.56
CA LYS A 14 3.76 -10.48 10.67
C LYS A 14 4.34 -9.41 11.58
N VAL A 15 4.07 -8.15 11.25
CA VAL A 15 4.42 -7.02 12.10
C VAL A 15 3.15 -6.46 12.69
N TYR A 16 3.16 -6.17 13.98
CA TYR A 16 1.99 -5.68 14.68
C TYR A 16 2.36 -4.68 15.78
N LEU A 17 1.40 -3.85 16.17
CA LEU A 17 1.47 -2.99 17.35
C LEU A 17 0.48 -3.50 18.41
N LYS A 18 0.84 -3.31 19.67
CA LYS A 18 -0.03 -3.59 20.83
C LYS A 18 -0.93 -2.39 21.11
N GLU A 19 -1.93 -2.58 21.98
CA GLU A 19 -2.81 -1.51 22.48
C GLU A 19 -3.50 -0.74 21.34
N PRO A 20 -4.23 -1.42 20.44
CA PRO A 20 -4.86 -0.80 19.27
C PRO A 20 -5.81 0.36 19.61
N GLU A 21 -6.36 0.40 20.81
CA GLU A 21 -7.18 1.48 21.37
C GLU A 21 -6.43 2.80 21.47
N LYS A 22 -5.10 2.76 21.66
CA LYS A 22 -4.22 3.95 21.67
C LYS A 22 -3.78 4.37 20.26
N LEU A 23 -4.10 3.58 19.23
CA LEU A 23 -3.62 3.75 17.87
C LEU A 23 -4.71 4.26 16.90
N MET A 24 -5.73 4.95 17.42
CA MET A 24 -6.83 5.50 16.61
C MET A 24 -6.32 6.43 15.49
N GLU A 25 -5.42 7.37 15.81
CA GLU A 25 -4.85 8.29 14.81
C GLU A 25 -4.11 7.55 13.68
N LEU A 26 -3.44 6.44 14.00
CA LEU A 26 -2.71 5.63 13.04
C LEU A 26 -3.70 4.96 12.07
N ARG A 27 -4.81 4.45 12.60
CA ARG A 27 -5.90 3.84 11.83
C ARG A 27 -6.65 4.84 10.96
N GLU A 28 -6.90 6.04 11.46
CA GLU A 28 -7.48 7.15 10.67
C GLU A 28 -6.57 7.55 9.51
N LYS A 29 -5.25 7.50 9.74
CA LYS A 29 -4.23 7.63 8.68
C LYS A 29 -4.10 6.37 7.81
N ALA A 30 -5.08 5.46 7.85
CA ALA A 30 -5.15 4.25 7.06
C ALA A 30 -3.95 3.31 7.24
N PHE A 31 -3.34 3.26 8.41
CA PHE A 31 -2.31 2.27 8.74
C PHE A 31 -2.90 1.16 9.61
N GLY A 32 -2.57 -0.07 9.26
CA GLY A 32 -2.82 -1.26 10.05
C GLY A 32 -4.26 -1.75 10.04
N THR A 33 -4.43 -3.05 10.26
CA THR A 33 -5.71 -3.75 10.32
C THR A 33 -5.88 -4.38 11.70
N LEU A 34 -7.01 -4.11 12.34
CA LEU A 34 -7.32 -4.65 13.66
C LEU A 34 -7.64 -6.14 13.53
N ALA A 35 -6.92 -6.99 14.27
CA ALA A 35 -7.22 -8.40 14.44
C ALA A 35 -6.59 -8.90 15.73
N ASP A 36 -7.23 -9.86 16.41
CA ASP A 36 -6.68 -10.52 17.61
C ASP A 36 -6.15 -9.55 18.68
N ASP A 37 -6.88 -8.47 18.94
CA ASP A 37 -6.53 -7.41 19.90
C ASP A 37 -5.17 -6.72 19.61
N LYS A 38 -4.77 -6.72 18.34
CA LYS A 38 -3.54 -6.14 17.82
C LYS A 38 -3.82 -5.35 16.56
N LEU A 39 -2.95 -4.38 16.27
CA LEU A 39 -2.97 -3.68 15.00
C LEU A 39 -1.88 -4.24 14.08
N PHE A 40 -2.26 -5.05 13.09
CA PHE A 40 -1.30 -5.65 12.16
C PHE A 40 -0.97 -4.69 11.04
N LEU A 41 0.33 -4.50 10.78
CA LEU A 41 0.81 -3.74 9.64
C LEU A 41 1.03 -4.66 8.45
N SER A 42 0.65 -4.19 7.26
CA SER A 42 1.13 -4.82 6.03
C SER A 42 2.64 -4.66 5.89
N PRO A 43 3.29 -5.45 5.01
CA PRO A 43 4.70 -5.21 4.67
C PRO A 43 4.95 -3.78 4.19
N TYR A 44 4.07 -3.22 3.35
CA TYR A 44 4.24 -1.87 2.81
C TYR A 44 4.11 -0.79 3.90
N GLU A 45 3.14 -0.93 4.79
CA GLU A 45 2.97 -0.06 5.95
C GLU A 45 4.18 -0.12 6.89
N THR A 46 4.68 -1.34 7.14
CA THR A 46 5.88 -1.60 7.95
C THR A 46 7.10 -0.89 7.36
N PHE A 47 7.39 -1.14 6.08
CA PHE A 47 8.55 -0.55 5.41
C PHE A 47 8.49 0.97 5.45
N TYR A 48 7.32 1.54 5.16
CA TYR A 48 7.11 2.97 5.14
C TYR A 48 7.33 3.61 6.52
N LEU A 49 6.72 3.04 7.58
CA LEU A 49 6.84 3.60 8.93
C LEU A 49 8.28 3.50 9.45
N VAL A 50 9.00 2.41 9.15
CA VAL A 50 10.41 2.25 9.51
C VAL A 50 11.30 3.21 8.71
N GLU A 51 11.11 3.32 7.39
CA GLU A 51 11.88 4.23 6.53
C GLU A 51 11.71 5.69 6.98
N LYS A 52 10.49 6.10 7.32
CA LYS A 52 10.20 7.45 7.85
C LYS A 52 10.59 7.63 9.32
N ARG A 53 11.23 6.64 9.96
CA ARG A 53 11.63 6.62 11.38
C ARG A 53 10.47 6.86 12.34
N ARG A 54 9.26 6.42 11.97
CA ARG A 54 8.02 6.53 12.75
C ARG A 54 7.68 5.25 13.50
N ALA A 55 8.35 4.15 13.19
CA ALA A 55 8.26 2.91 13.95
C ALA A 55 9.63 2.25 14.11
N ARG A 56 9.85 1.61 15.25
CA ARG A 56 10.91 0.62 15.48
C ARG A 56 10.27 -0.76 15.49
N VAL A 57 10.90 -1.72 14.82
CA VAL A 57 10.41 -3.11 14.79
C VAL A 57 11.38 -3.99 15.56
N THR A 58 10.90 -4.64 16.60
CA THR A 58 11.67 -5.62 17.38
C THR A 58 11.15 -7.03 17.13
N ASP A 59 12.02 -8.03 17.11
CA ASP A 59 11.58 -9.42 17.09
C ASP A 59 11.06 -9.82 18.47
N GLU A 60 9.82 -10.29 18.51
CA GLU A 60 9.10 -10.57 19.75
C GLU A 60 9.82 -11.57 20.67
N LYS A 61 10.57 -12.52 20.10
CA LYS A 61 11.24 -13.58 20.86
C LYS A 61 12.62 -13.15 21.35
N THR A 62 13.36 -12.44 20.51
CA THR A 62 14.76 -12.10 20.76
C THR A 62 14.97 -10.69 21.28
N SER A 63 13.93 -9.85 21.26
CA SER A 63 13.98 -8.41 21.56
C SER A 63 14.99 -7.63 20.71
N LYS A 64 15.47 -8.21 19.60
CA LYS A 64 16.41 -7.55 18.70
C LYS A 64 15.67 -6.67 17.71
N GLU A 65 16.08 -5.40 17.64
CA GLU A 65 15.61 -4.47 16.62
C GLU A 65 15.99 -4.94 15.22
N LYS A 66 15.10 -4.70 14.25
CA LYS A 66 15.25 -5.09 12.85
C LYS A 66 15.41 -3.86 11.98
N THR A 67 16.45 -3.88 11.15
CA THR A 67 16.67 -2.88 10.12
C THR A 67 15.63 -3.01 9.00
N LEU A 68 15.40 -1.93 8.25
CA LEU A 68 14.55 -1.96 7.06
C LEU A 68 14.99 -3.06 6.07
N GLN A 69 16.31 -3.19 5.83
CA GLN A 69 16.85 -4.24 4.96
C GLN A 69 16.47 -5.63 5.45
N HIS A 70 16.57 -5.90 6.77
CA HIS A 70 16.16 -7.19 7.32
C HIS A 70 14.67 -7.45 7.12
N LEU A 71 13.82 -6.44 7.37
CA LEU A 71 12.38 -6.55 7.20
C LEU A 71 12.00 -6.82 5.75
N VAL A 72 12.62 -6.11 4.79
CA VAL A 72 12.40 -6.33 3.36
C VAL A 72 12.77 -7.76 2.99
N THR A 73 13.99 -8.22 3.31
CA THR A 73 14.42 -9.59 3.01
C THR A 73 13.49 -10.63 3.63
N LYS A 74 13.03 -10.40 4.86
CA LYS A 74 12.19 -11.35 5.60
C LYS A 74 10.75 -11.41 5.05
N LEU A 75 10.14 -10.27 4.75
CA LEU A 75 8.75 -10.17 4.30
C LEU A 75 8.59 -10.35 2.78
N ALA A 76 9.70 -10.27 2.02
CA ALA A 76 9.73 -10.50 0.57
C ALA A 76 9.79 -11.98 0.15
N VAL A 77 9.99 -12.91 1.08
CA VAL A 77 10.13 -14.34 0.75
C VAL A 77 8.88 -14.82 0.01
N GLY A 78 9.07 -15.32 -1.22
CA GLY A 78 7.99 -15.78 -2.10
C GLY A 78 7.18 -14.65 -2.78
N ARG A 79 7.62 -13.39 -2.68
CA ARG A 79 6.92 -12.20 -3.20
C ARG A 79 7.87 -11.33 -4.02
N PRO A 80 8.22 -11.72 -5.26
CA PRO A 80 9.25 -11.05 -6.05
C PRO A 80 8.96 -9.58 -6.37
N THR A 81 7.68 -9.18 -6.39
CA THR A 81 7.25 -7.81 -6.72
C THR A 81 7.08 -6.89 -5.50
N ILE A 82 7.31 -7.38 -4.27
CA ILE A 82 7.00 -6.62 -3.05
C ILE A 82 7.74 -5.28 -2.99
N TRP A 83 8.99 -5.24 -3.44
CA TRP A 83 9.78 -4.02 -3.40
C TRP A 83 9.26 -2.98 -4.38
N THR A 84 8.93 -3.41 -5.61
CA THR A 84 8.35 -2.50 -6.60
C THR A 84 6.98 -1.97 -6.16
N LYS A 85 6.12 -2.83 -5.61
CA LYS A 85 4.84 -2.38 -5.03
C LYS A 85 5.05 -1.41 -3.87
N TYR A 86 6.10 -1.61 -3.07
CA TYR A 86 6.48 -0.69 -2.02
C TYR A 86 6.87 0.70 -2.56
N LEU A 87 7.60 0.78 -3.68
CA LEU A 87 7.97 2.07 -4.29
C LEU A 87 6.72 2.89 -4.67
N VAL A 88 5.71 2.23 -5.26
CA VAL A 88 4.42 2.87 -5.58
C VAL A 88 3.67 3.26 -4.30
N TYR A 89 3.60 2.37 -3.31
CA TYR A 89 2.98 2.68 -2.02
C TYR A 89 3.63 3.90 -1.35
N ARG A 90 4.97 3.97 -1.33
CA ARG A 90 5.74 5.07 -0.78
C ARG A 90 5.44 6.38 -1.50
N ASP A 91 5.48 6.38 -2.83
CA ASP A 91 5.20 7.58 -3.63
C ASP A 91 3.76 8.08 -3.40
N LEU A 92 2.75 7.19 -3.37
CA LEU A 92 1.37 7.56 -3.03
C LEU A 92 1.26 8.16 -1.62
N ARG A 93 1.92 7.56 -0.62
CA ARG A 93 1.92 8.06 0.76
C ARG A 93 2.64 9.40 0.91
N ASP A 94 3.77 9.57 0.23
CA ASP A 94 4.56 10.81 0.23
C ASP A 94 3.78 11.95 -0.46
N ARG A 95 2.97 11.62 -1.46
CA ARG A 95 1.99 12.54 -2.06
C ARG A 95 0.80 12.83 -1.14
N GLY A 96 0.72 12.25 0.05
CA GLY A 96 -0.32 12.52 1.05
C GLY A 96 -1.63 11.76 0.83
N TYR A 97 -1.65 10.69 0.04
CA TYR A 97 -2.81 9.80 -0.03
C TYR A 97 -2.86 8.88 1.20
N LEU A 98 -4.08 8.53 1.60
CA LEU A 98 -4.33 7.35 2.43
C LEU A 98 -4.34 6.13 1.51
N VAL A 99 -3.61 5.08 1.85
CA VAL A 99 -3.37 3.93 0.97
C VAL A 99 -3.61 2.62 1.72
N ARG A 100 -4.44 1.75 1.17
CA ARG A 100 -4.69 0.38 1.66
C ARG A 100 -4.35 -0.62 0.56
N GLU A 101 -3.98 -1.84 0.93
CA GLU A 101 -3.99 -2.96 -0.03
C GLU A 101 -5.42 -3.17 -0.54
N SER A 102 -5.53 -3.53 -1.82
CA SER A 102 -6.81 -3.82 -2.46
C SER A 102 -6.82 -5.24 -3.01
N GLU A 103 -8.02 -5.74 -3.28
CA GLU A 103 -8.24 -7.10 -3.75
C GLU A 103 -8.82 -7.13 -5.17
N GLY A 104 -8.89 -8.33 -5.75
CA GLY A 104 -9.65 -8.54 -6.97
C GLY A 104 -9.04 -7.90 -8.21
N GLY A 105 -7.71 -7.95 -8.31
CA GLY A 105 -6.93 -7.53 -9.47
C GLY A 105 -6.29 -6.14 -9.35
N PHE A 106 -6.62 -5.39 -8.30
CA PHE A 106 -5.99 -4.13 -7.94
C PHE A 106 -4.85 -4.36 -6.94
N ASP A 107 -3.92 -3.42 -6.86
CA ASP A 107 -2.80 -3.46 -5.92
C ASP A 107 -3.11 -2.65 -4.66
N PHE A 108 -3.67 -1.45 -4.83
CA PHE A 108 -4.00 -0.55 -3.73
C PHE A 108 -5.34 0.15 -3.94
N GLU A 109 -5.95 0.59 -2.85
CA GLU A 109 -7.02 1.60 -2.84
C GLU A 109 -6.47 2.88 -2.23
N THR A 110 -6.77 4.02 -2.86
CA THR A 110 -6.34 5.34 -2.38
C THR A 110 -7.52 6.26 -2.10
N PHE A 111 -7.38 7.08 -1.06
CA PHE A 111 -8.40 8.05 -0.62
C PHE A 111 -7.76 9.18 0.21
N GLY A 112 -8.57 10.09 0.74
CA GLY A 112 -8.11 11.24 1.55
C GLY A 112 -7.72 12.48 0.76
N LYS A 113 -7.72 12.42 -0.58
CA LYS A 113 -7.58 13.57 -1.48
C LYS A 113 -8.76 13.65 -2.44
N GLY A 114 -9.69 14.55 -2.12
CA GLY A 114 -10.96 14.72 -2.83
C GLY A 114 -12.03 13.71 -2.42
N ALA A 115 -13.19 13.78 -3.08
CA ALA A 115 -14.35 12.95 -2.76
C ALA A 115 -14.21 11.50 -3.26
N THR A 116 -13.50 11.30 -4.36
CA THR A 116 -13.45 10.00 -5.06
C THR A 116 -12.36 9.09 -4.49
N ARG A 117 -12.75 7.88 -4.08
CA ARG A 117 -11.81 6.79 -3.81
C ARG A 117 -11.35 6.16 -5.13
N ARG A 118 -10.12 5.66 -5.18
CA ARG A 118 -9.54 5.16 -6.43
C ARG A 118 -8.93 3.78 -6.22
N GLN A 119 -9.17 2.89 -7.18
CA GLN A 119 -8.44 1.63 -7.29
C GLN A 119 -7.16 1.87 -8.08
N VAL A 120 -6.03 1.36 -7.60
CA VAL A 120 -4.73 1.48 -8.22
C VAL A 120 -4.28 0.12 -8.72
N SER A 121 -3.90 0.03 -9.99
CA SER A 121 -3.23 -1.14 -10.56
C SER A 121 -1.85 -0.77 -11.08
N ILE A 122 -0.84 -1.53 -10.69
CA ILE A 122 0.55 -1.31 -11.09
C ILE A 122 0.79 -1.99 -12.43
N VAL A 123 1.37 -1.25 -13.36
CA VAL A 123 1.77 -1.72 -14.68
C VAL A 123 3.28 -1.54 -14.81
N PHE A 124 3.99 -2.61 -15.17
CA PHE A 124 5.43 -2.56 -15.38
C PHE A 124 5.70 -2.21 -16.85
N GLU A 125 6.57 -1.23 -17.10
CA GLU A 125 6.99 -0.91 -18.46
C GLU A 125 7.69 -2.11 -19.11
N GLY A 126 7.25 -2.49 -20.31
CA GLY A 126 7.69 -3.70 -21.00
C GLY A 126 7.02 -5.00 -20.52
N GLY A 127 6.11 -4.92 -19.54
CA GLY A 127 5.22 -6.01 -19.18
C GLY A 127 3.97 -6.07 -20.07
N GLU A 128 3.43 -7.26 -20.26
CA GLU A 128 2.18 -7.43 -21.00
C GLU A 128 0.98 -7.01 -20.12
N SER A 129 0.25 -5.96 -20.54
CA SER A 129 -1.11 -5.71 -20.06
C SER A 129 -2.00 -5.53 -21.27
N THR A 130 -2.96 -6.43 -21.45
CA THR A 130 -3.91 -6.35 -22.56
C THR A 130 -4.90 -5.22 -22.30
N LEU A 131 -5.33 -4.55 -23.37
CA LEU A 131 -6.38 -3.53 -23.30
C LEU A 131 -7.67 -4.10 -22.66
N GLU A 132 -7.97 -5.37 -22.93
CA GLU A 132 -9.08 -6.11 -22.33
C GLU A 132 -8.98 -6.19 -20.81
N ARG A 133 -7.79 -6.48 -20.27
CA ARG A 133 -7.57 -6.53 -18.81
C ARG A 133 -7.80 -5.14 -18.21
N LEU A 134 -7.28 -4.09 -18.83
CA LEU A 134 -7.45 -2.71 -18.35
C LEU A 134 -8.92 -2.29 -18.39
N ALA A 135 -9.64 -2.63 -19.48
CA ALA A 135 -11.07 -2.37 -19.60
C ALA A 135 -11.89 -3.09 -18.52
N ARG A 136 -11.57 -4.36 -18.21
CA ARG A 136 -12.22 -5.11 -17.13
C ARG A 136 -11.97 -4.49 -15.76
N LEU A 137 -10.73 -4.08 -15.48
CA LEU A 137 -10.38 -3.40 -14.23
C LEU A 137 -11.10 -2.05 -14.11
N SER A 138 -11.18 -1.27 -15.19
CA SER A 138 -11.87 0.02 -15.21
C SER A 138 -13.37 -0.15 -14.95
N ALA A 139 -14.02 -1.07 -15.68
CA ALA A 139 -15.43 -1.39 -15.46
C ALA A 139 -15.72 -1.87 -14.04
N LYS A 140 -14.80 -2.67 -13.45
CA LYS A 140 -14.93 -3.12 -12.07
C LYS A 140 -14.81 -1.97 -11.07
N ALA A 141 -13.81 -1.10 -11.22
CA ALA A 141 -13.63 0.06 -10.35
C ALA A 141 -14.86 0.98 -10.41
N ASN A 142 -15.35 1.28 -11.63
CA ASN A 142 -16.53 2.13 -11.82
C ASN A 142 -17.80 1.53 -11.19
N LYS A 143 -17.98 0.21 -11.24
CA LYS A 143 -19.07 -0.48 -10.55
C LYS A 143 -19.01 -0.32 -9.02
N GLU A 144 -17.81 -0.16 -8.47
CA GLU A 144 -17.59 0.15 -7.04
C GLU A 144 -17.70 1.65 -6.72
N GLY A 145 -18.02 2.50 -7.71
CA GLY A 145 -18.02 3.96 -7.55
C GLY A 145 -16.63 4.57 -7.38
N LYS A 146 -15.60 3.92 -7.93
CA LYS A 146 -14.18 4.29 -7.81
C LYS A 146 -13.56 4.50 -9.19
N ASP A 147 -12.64 5.46 -9.32
CA ASP A 147 -11.84 5.58 -10.54
C ASP A 147 -10.75 4.50 -10.57
N LEU A 148 -10.38 4.03 -11.77
CA LEU A 148 -9.15 3.25 -11.96
C LEU A 148 -7.97 4.19 -12.23
N VAL A 149 -6.92 4.04 -11.43
CA VAL A 149 -5.61 4.66 -11.66
C VAL A 149 -4.59 3.57 -12.00
N LEU A 150 -3.86 3.76 -13.09
CA LEU A 150 -2.71 2.96 -13.45
C LEU A 150 -1.45 3.64 -12.91
N ALA A 151 -0.67 2.92 -12.11
CA ALA A 151 0.66 3.32 -11.70
C ALA A 151 1.67 2.61 -12.61
N VAL A 152 2.11 3.29 -13.66
CA VAL A 152 3.09 2.77 -14.61
C VAL A 152 4.48 3.02 -14.04
N ILE A 153 5.23 1.96 -13.79
CA ILE A 153 6.61 2.04 -13.30
C ILE A 153 7.60 1.56 -14.35
N ASP A 154 8.61 2.38 -14.62
CA ASP A 154 9.67 2.07 -15.58
C ASP A 154 10.83 1.27 -14.93
N ARG A 155 11.83 0.89 -15.74
CA ARG A 155 13.02 0.16 -15.23
C ARG A 155 13.93 0.99 -14.34
N ARG A 156 13.81 2.32 -14.35
CA ARG A 156 14.56 3.29 -13.54
C ARG A 156 13.81 3.72 -12.28
N THR A 157 12.65 3.12 -12.01
CA THR A 157 11.76 3.41 -10.87
C THR A 157 11.01 4.73 -10.95
N ASP A 158 10.94 5.35 -12.13
CA ASP A 158 10.06 6.48 -12.39
C ASP A 158 8.61 5.99 -12.44
N ILE A 159 7.72 6.71 -11.76
CA ILE A 159 6.30 6.34 -11.63
C ILE A 159 5.44 7.42 -12.29
N VAL A 160 4.62 7.00 -13.27
CA VAL A 160 3.64 7.86 -13.94
C VAL A 160 2.24 7.32 -13.68
N TYR A 161 1.30 8.22 -13.37
CA TYR A 161 -0.08 7.86 -13.07
C TYR A 161 -1.03 8.26 -14.20
N TYR A 162 -1.86 7.32 -14.64
CA TYR A 162 -2.93 7.56 -15.60
C TYR A 162 -4.27 7.21 -14.98
N THR A 163 -5.28 8.05 -15.17
CA THR A 163 -6.66 7.72 -14.77
C THR A 163 -7.42 7.21 -15.99
N LEU A 164 -8.07 6.06 -15.85
CA LEU A 164 -8.90 5.47 -16.90
C LEU A 164 -10.38 5.64 -16.57
N ASN A 165 -11.02 6.55 -17.30
CA ASN A 165 -12.46 6.78 -17.24
C ASN A 165 -13.14 6.08 -18.42
N THR A 166 -14.27 5.41 -18.15
CA THR A 166 -15.12 4.90 -19.23
C THR A 166 -15.99 6.04 -19.75
N GLU A 167 -15.70 6.52 -20.95
CA GLU A 167 -16.58 7.43 -21.67
C GLU A 167 -17.65 6.63 -22.41
N ARG A 168 -18.92 7.03 -22.27
CA ARG A 168 -19.98 6.58 -23.18
C ARG A 168 -20.06 7.58 -24.32
N PHE A 169 -19.66 7.14 -25.52
CA PHE A 169 -19.90 7.93 -26.71
C PHE A 169 -21.37 7.80 -27.11
N GLU A 170 -22.13 8.88 -26.97
CA GLU A 170 -23.44 9.00 -27.59
C GLU A 170 -23.24 9.41 -29.05
N GLY A 171 -23.50 8.48 -29.97
CA GLY A 171 -23.53 8.78 -31.40
C GLY A 171 -24.70 9.70 -31.72
N LYS A 172 -24.44 10.78 -32.48
CA LYS A 172 -25.48 11.60 -33.10
C LYS A 172 -26.12 10.87 -34.27
#